data_AF-A0A1Q7T708-F1
#
_entry.id   AF-A0A1Q7T708-F1
#
_cell.length_a   1.000
_cell.length_b   1.000
_cell.length_c   1.000
_cell.angle_alpha   90.00
_cell.angle_beta   90.00
_cell.angle_gamma   90.00
#
_symmetry.space_group_name_H-M   'P 1'
#
loop_
_entity.id
_entity.type
_entity.pdbx_description
1 polymer ?
#
loop_
_entity_poly.entity_id
_entity_poly.type
_entity_poly.pdbx_seq_one_letter_code
_entity_poly.pdbx_strand_id
1 'polypeptide(L)'
;MPFGPTAIEMIRTCGLRACFEMSQGYERRTAYAARVGIAFHKTLQSLTERPISSDNRSEIIGEAHRRFRHELALQEEQKNSRPRERMLPHDEERVHRALEAIASEALRLAKQLATEQVEHENRDTTVINKAHPAEMESVCEDKALVEVPVQSQDGLLTGRVDYAERLPTGIRLLDYKSVLRDGLPARYERQLQLYALLWYETFGEWPEEAWVTYPLTGAMHKISIEPETCHHVGNEARALIRRLQESSSVEELATPGEVCTVCEFRPWCQPFWAWQAKHPHLSIALQMASLGFEGKIRTIELKDYYWVITVGWREAEVRIVAPQERFPQLKKASPGMHIRVLDMRLQGQRYRPHAIVAENSEIFLVE
;
A
#
# COMPACT_ATOMS: atom_id res chain seq x y z
N MET A 1 -9.92 -10.84 14.79
CA MET A 1 -9.81 -9.52 14.14
C MET A 1 -10.42 -9.65 12.76
N PRO A 2 -11.25 -8.70 12.32
CA PRO A 2 -11.81 -8.72 10.98
C PRO A 2 -10.74 -8.44 9.91
N PHE A 3 -11.00 -8.86 8.66
CA PHE A 3 -10.06 -8.75 7.54
C PHE A 3 -10.53 -7.74 6.47
N GLY A 4 -9.65 -6.80 6.14
CA GLY A 4 -9.84 -5.82 5.06
C GLY A 4 -9.60 -6.39 3.66
N PRO A 5 -10.15 -5.80 2.58
CA PRO A 5 -9.85 -6.21 1.20
C PRO A 5 -8.36 -6.27 0.88
N THR A 6 -7.58 -5.29 1.34
CA THR A 6 -6.11 -5.30 1.21
C THR A 6 -5.47 -6.49 1.93
N ALA A 7 -5.98 -6.87 3.10
CA ALA A 7 -5.50 -8.04 3.83
C ALA A 7 -5.85 -9.35 3.11
N ILE A 8 -7.03 -9.45 2.51
CA ILE A 8 -7.42 -10.61 1.69
C ILE A 8 -6.47 -10.80 0.50
N GLU A 9 -6.13 -9.72 -0.21
CA GLU A 9 -5.17 -9.82 -1.32
C GLU A 9 -3.75 -10.17 -0.84
N MET A 10 -3.36 -9.77 0.38
CA MET A 10 -2.12 -10.26 1.00
C MET A 10 -2.19 -11.76 1.30
N ILE A 11 -3.26 -12.26 1.91
CA ILE A 11 -3.45 -13.69 2.20
C ILE A 11 -3.43 -14.50 0.90
N ARG A 12 -4.11 -14.01 -0.14
CA ARG A 12 -4.18 -14.65 -1.46
C ARG A 12 -2.82 -14.80 -2.12
N THR A 13 -1.93 -13.81 -1.95
CA THR A 13 -0.60 -13.84 -2.55
C THR A 13 0.42 -14.60 -1.70
N CYS A 14 0.34 -14.48 -0.38
CA CYS A 14 1.16 -15.23 0.57
C CYS A 14 0.56 -15.11 1.98
N GLY A 15 -0.02 -16.18 2.51
CA GLY A 15 -0.63 -16.19 3.85
C GLY A 15 0.35 -15.74 4.94
N LEU A 16 1.61 -16.15 4.85
CA LEU A 16 2.64 -15.78 5.82
C LEU A 16 2.94 -14.28 5.83
N ARG A 17 2.83 -13.60 4.68
CA ARG A 17 2.95 -12.14 4.61
C ARG A 17 1.86 -11.45 5.44
N ALA A 18 0.63 -11.96 5.37
CA ALA A 18 -0.46 -11.43 6.18
C ALA A 18 -0.23 -11.68 7.68
N CYS A 19 0.33 -12.84 8.07
CA CYS A 19 0.71 -13.09 9.46
C CYS A 19 1.77 -12.10 9.97
N PHE A 20 2.80 -11.80 9.16
CA PHE A 20 3.80 -10.80 9.54
C PHE A 20 3.19 -9.42 9.72
N GLU A 21 2.30 -9.01 8.82
CA GLU A 21 1.58 -7.73 8.91
C GLU A 21 0.77 -7.58 10.21
N MET A 22 0.15 -8.66 10.67
CA MET A 22 -0.66 -8.69 11.89
C MET A 22 0.17 -8.88 13.17
N SER A 23 1.45 -9.25 13.04
CA SER A 23 2.32 -9.55 14.17
C SER A 23 3.15 -8.34 14.57
N GLN A 24 3.38 -8.18 15.88
CA GLN A 24 4.31 -7.17 16.38
C GLN A 24 5.77 -7.63 16.23
N GLY A 25 6.70 -6.68 16.16
CA GLY A 25 8.14 -6.96 16.12
C GLY A 25 8.76 -7.12 14.71
N TYR A 26 7.94 -7.13 13.66
CA TYR A 26 8.43 -7.17 12.28
C TYR A 26 8.33 -5.77 11.64
N GLU A 27 9.45 -5.05 11.63
CA GLU A 27 9.48 -3.69 11.09
C GLU A 27 9.18 -3.68 9.59
N ARG A 28 8.18 -2.90 9.15
CA ARG A 28 7.90 -2.73 7.72
C ARG A 28 8.84 -1.73 7.08
N ARG A 29 9.03 -1.86 5.77
CA ARG A 29 9.75 -0.87 4.96
C ARG A 29 8.75 -0.13 4.09
N THR A 30 8.19 0.96 4.58
CA THR A 30 7.27 1.76 3.76
C THR A 30 8.05 2.57 2.72
N ALA A 31 7.91 2.22 1.44
CA ALA A 31 8.50 3.00 0.35
C ALA A 31 7.97 4.45 0.32
N TYR A 32 8.79 5.40 -0.14
CA TYR A 32 8.39 6.81 -0.24
C TYR A 32 7.12 7.00 -1.08
N ALA A 33 6.99 6.26 -2.18
CA ALA A 33 5.78 6.19 -2.99
C ALA A 33 4.50 5.87 -2.19
N ALA A 34 4.58 4.93 -1.23
CA ALA A 34 3.45 4.58 -0.38
C ALA A 34 3.14 5.69 0.62
N ARG A 35 4.15 6.42 1.11
CA ARG A 35 3.98 7.60 1.98
C ARG A 35 3.28 8.74 1.25
N VAL A 36 3.67 9.01 0.01
CA VAL A 36 2.96 9.95 -0.88
C VAL A 36 1.50 9.53 -1.03
N GLY A 37 1.24 8.24 -1.23
CA GLY A 37 -0.13 7.71 -1.30
C GLY A 37 -0.93 7.95 -0.03
N ILE A 38 -0.37 7.65 1.15
CA ILE A 38 -1.05 7.90 2.44
C ILE A 38 -1.38 9.39 2.61
N ALA A 39 -0.42 10.27 2.33
CA ALA A 39 -0.63 11.72 2.40
C ALA A 39 -1.72 12.19 1.42
N PHE A 40 -1.76 11.60 0.22
CA PHE A 40 -2.77 11.87 -0.79
C PHE A 40 -4.19 11.51 -0.30
N HIS A 41 -4.40 10.28 0.18
CA HIS A 41 -5.72 9.84 0.68
C HIS A 41 -6.20 10.69 1.85
N LYS A 42 -5.33 10.96 2.84
CA LYS A 42 -5.67 11.84 3.97
C LYS A 42 -6.03 13.26 3.53
N THR A 43 -5.38 13.76 2.49
CA THR A 43 -5.71 15.07 1.93
C THR A 43 -7.08 15.06 1.27
N LEU A 44 -7.39 14.03 0.46
CA LEU A 44 -8.73 13.89 -0.14
C LEU A 44 -9.83 13.80 0.90
N GLN A 45 -9.62 13.00 1.94
CA GLN A 45 -10.52 12.90 3.08
C GLN A 45 -10.73 14.29 3.70
N SER A 46 -9.64 14.99 4.02
CA SER A 46 -9.69 16.35 4.61
C SER A 46 -10.40 17.37 3.71
N LEU A 47 -10.23 17.30 2.39
CA LEU A 47 -10.92 18.18 1.44
C LEU A 47 -12.42 17.91 1.39
N THR A 48 -12.84 16.67 1.57
CA THR A 48 -14.27 16.30 1.56
C THR A 48 -14.94 16.64 2.89
N GLU A 49 -14.28 16.33 4.02
CA GLU A 49 -14.80 16.62 5.36
C GLU A 49 -14.80 18.12 5.69
N ARG A 50 -13.80 18.86 5.19
CA ARG A 50 -13.65 20.30 5.42
C ARG A 50 -13.39 21.00 4.10
N PRO A 51 -14.43 21.18 3.27
CA PRO A 51 -14.27 21.80 1.97
C PRO A 51 -13.69 23.21 2.05
N ILE A 52 -13.08 23.63 0.95
CA ILE A 52 -12.50 24.96 0.84
C ILE A 52 -13.58 25.93 0.36
N SER A 53 -14.06 26.78 1.27
CA SER A 53 -15.04 27.83 0.96
C SER A 53 -14.33 29.05 0.33
N SER A 54 -14.05 28.99 -0.96
CA SER A 54 -13.56 30.12 -1.75
C SER A 54 -13.99 29.97 -3.20
N ASP A 55 -14.37 31.07 -3.85
CA ASP A 55 -14.63 31.12 -5.29
C ASP A 55 -13.35 31.39 -6.09
N ASN A 56 -12.25 31.73 -5.40
CA ASN A 56 -10.97 32.02 -6.02
C ASN A 56 -10.19 30.72 -6.26
N ARG A 57 -10.05 30.36 -7.54
CA ARG A 57 -9.27 29.20 -8.00
C ARG A 57 -7.87 29.11 -7.36
N SER A 58 -7.17 30.24 -7.23
CA SER A 58 -5.81 30.26 -6.68
C SER A 58 -5.78 29.94 -5.19
N GLU A 59 -6.80 30.37 -4.44
CA GLU A 59 -6.92 30.08 -3.01
C GLU A 59 -7.24 28.60 -2.78
N ILE A 60 -8.16 28.03 -3.57
CA ILE A 60 -8.50 26.60 -3.52
C ILE A 60 -7.23 25.74 -3.75
N ILE A 61 -6.49 26.01 -4.82
CA ILE A 61 -5.27 25.27 -5.14
C ILE A 61 -4.21 25.47 -4.05
N GLY A 62 -4.00 26.70 -3.59
CA GLY A 62 -3.01 27.01 -2.56
C GLY A 62 -3.28 26.28 -1.25
N GLU A 63 -4.55 26.25 -0.82
CA GLU A 63 -4.98 25.56 0.39
C GLU A 63 -4.87 24.03 0.24
N ALA A 64 -5.28 23.47 -0.90
CA ALA A 64 -5.16 22.03 -1.15
C ALA A 64 -3.70 21.56 -1.14
N HIS A 65 -2.80 22.32 -1.80
CA HIS A 65 -1.35 22.07 -1.75
C HIS A 65 -0.79 22.15 -0.33
N ARG A 66 -1.23 23.13 0.46
CA ARG A 66 -0.79 23.29 1.85
C ARG A 66 -1.16 22.08 2.70
N ARG A 67 -2.40 21.57 2.58
CA ARG A 67 -2.86 20.37 3.29
C ARG A 67 -2.05 19.13 2.89
N PHE A 68 -1.82 18.93 1.59
CA PHE A 68 -1.01 17.82 1.12
C PHE A 68 0.42 17.84 1.64
N ARG A 69 1.10 19.00 1.54
CA ARG A 69 2.47 19.15 2.04
C ARG A 69 2.55 18.93 3.54
N HIS A 70 1.54 19.35 4.29
CA HIS A 70 1.46 19.08 5.72
C HIS A 70 1.40 17.58 6.00
N GLU A 71 0.48 16.84 5.35
CA GLU A 71 0.38 15.38 5.52
C GLU A 71 1.65 14.65 5.07
N LEU A 72 2.27 15.07 3.97
CA LEU A 72 3.53 14.49 3.48
C LEU A 72 4.67 14.72 4.48
N ALA A 73 4.78 15.93 5.06
CA ALA A 73 5.77 16.23 6.08
C ALA A 73 5.60 15.33 7.33
N LEU A 74 4.36 15.06 7.76
CA LEU A 74 4.08 14.10 8.84
C LEU A 74 4.55 12.68 8.47
N GLN A 75 4.38 12.26 7.22
CA GLN A 75 4.90 10.98 6.74
C GLN A 75 6.43 10.94 6.70
N GLU A 76 7.10 12.05 6.36
CA GLU A 76 8.56 12.15 6.35
C GLU A 76 9.15 12.15 7.76
N GLU A 77 8.50 12.78 8.72
CA GLU A 77 8.89 12.71 10.13
C GLU A 77 8.84 11.27 10.64
N GLN A 78 7.76 10.54 10.33
CA GLN A 78 7.65 9.11 10.64
C GLN A 78 8.68 8.24 9.92
N LYS A 79 9.15 8.64 8.74
CA LYS A 79 10.24 7.96 8.02
C LYS A 79 11.55 8.07 8.81
N ASN A 80 11.83 9.24 9.37
CA ASN A 80 13.09 9.52 10.07
C ASN A 80 13.26 8.72 11.37
N SER A 81 12.15 8.33 12.00
CA SER A 81 12.14 7.44 13.18
C SER A 81 12.33 5.97 12.84
N ARG A 82 12.30 5.59 11.56
CA ARG A 82 12.45 4.20 11.06
C ARG A 82 13.80 4.00 10.39
N PRO A 83 14.74 3.27 11.02
CA PRO A 83 16.09 3.08 10.46
C PRO A 83 16.09 2.50 9.05
N ARG A 84 15.17 1.57 8.72
CA ARG A 84 15.08 0.93 7.40
C ARG A 84 14.63 1.86 6.27
N GLU A 85 14.05 3.01 6.60
CA GLU A 85 13.43 3.90 5.62
C GLU A 85 14.19 5.21 5.42
N ARG A 86 15.11 5.57 6.34
CA ARG A 86 15.82 6.86 6.35
C ARG A 86 16.53 7.20 5.04
N MET A 87 17.09 6.19 4.38
CA MET A 87 17.91 6.34 3.16
C MET A 87 17.12 5.99 1.88
N LEU A 88 15.80 5.80 1.96
CA LEU A 88 15.00 5.53 0.77
C LEU A 88 14.91 6.79 -0.11
N PRO A 89 14.93 6.63 -1.44
CA PRO A 89 14.91 7.74 -2.37
C PRO A 89 13.58 8.51 -2.29
N HIS A 90 13.68 9.82 -2.54
CA HIS A 90 12.51 10.67 -2.73
C HIS A 90 12.06 10.59 -4.18
N ASP A 91 10.76 10.50 -4.39
CA ASP A 91 10.12 10.42 -5.71
C ASP A 91 9.43 11.77 -5.99
N GLU A 92 10.24 12.77 -6.35
CA GLU A 92 9.78 14.16 -6.58
C GLU A 92 8.74 14.25 -7.71
N GLU A 93 8.90 13.43 -8.75
CA GLU A 93 7.93 13.37 -9.85
C GLU A 93 6.56 12.97 -9.31
N ARG A 94 6.49 11.93 -8.49
CA ARG A 94 5.23 11.49 -7.89
C ARG A 94 4.62 12.54 -6.95
N VAL A 95 5.45 13.26 -6.19
CA VAL A 95 4.98 14.38 -5.34
C VAL A 95 4.34 15.47 -6.19
N HIS A 96 4.98 15.83 -7.32
CA HIS A 96 4.44 16.81 -8.25
C HIS A 96 3.10 16.37 -8.84
N ARG A 97 3.02 15.12 -9.34
CA ARG A 97 1.76 14.55 -9.85
C ARG A 97 0.66 14.51 -8.80
N ALA A 98 1.01 14.21 -7.54
CA ALA A 98 0.06 14.20 -6.45
C ALA A 98 -0.50 15.59 -6.15
N LEU A 99 0.34 16.63 -6.21
CA LEU A 99 -0.09 18.03 -6.10
C LEU A 99 -1.07 18.42 -7.23
N GLU A 100 -0.74 18.10 -8.48
CA GLU A 100 -1.62 18.35 -9.65
C GLU A 100 -2.99 17.68 -9.50
N ALA A 101 -2.99 16.41 -9.09
CA ALA A 101 -4.19 15.63 -8.87
C ALA A 101 -5.05 16.17 -7.72
N ILE A 102 -4.42 16.56 -6.60
CA ILE A 102 -5.11 17.17 -5.44
C ILE A 102 -5.71 18.52 -5.80
N ALA A 103 -4.99 19.35 -6.56
CA ALA A 103 -5.51 20.62 -7.04
C ALA A 103 -6.75 20.43 -7.92
N SER A 104 -6.70 19.45 -8.83
CA SER A 104 -7.81 19.12 -9.71
C SER A 104 -9.04 18.66 -8.93
N GLU A 105 -8.83 17.79 -7.93
CA GLU A 105 -9.91 17.24 -7.10
C GLU A 105 -10.51 18.29 -6.15
N ALA A 106 -9.68 19.16 -5.56
CA ALA A 106 -10.16 20.28 -4.75
C ALA A 106 -11.05 21.24 -5.55
N LEU A 107 -10.70 21.52 -6.80
CA LEU A 107 -11.52 22.35 -7.69
C LEU A 107 -12.85 21.67 -8.07
N ARG A 108 -12.83 20.35 -8.28
CA ARG A 108 -14.05 19.55 -8.54
C ARG A 108 -15.02 19.65 -7.37
N LEU A 109 -14.53 19.41 -6.15
CA LEU A 109 -15.32 19.48 -4.92
C LEU A 109 -15.88 20.89 -4.68
N ALA A 110 -15.06 21.94 -4.87
CA ALA A 110 -15.52 23.33 -4.73
C ALA A 110 -16.66 23.67 -5.71
N LYS A 111 -16.57 23.19 -6.96
CA LYS A 111 -17.62 23.38 -7.97
C LYS A 111 -18.92 22.66 -7.58
N GLN A 112 -18.84 21.46 -7.03
CA GLN A 112 -20.02 20.72 -6.55
C GLN A 112 -20.74 21.50 -5.46
N LEU A 113 -20.01 21.99 -4.46
CA LEU A 113 -20.57 22.77 -3.36
C LEU A 113 -21.22 24.08 -3.83
N ALA A 114 -20.61 24.78 -4.78
CA ALA A 114 -21.20 25.97 -5.38
C ALA A 114 -22.53 25.65 -6.10
N THR A 115 -22.65 24.47 -6.71
CA THR A 115 -23.88 24.03 -7.37
C THR A 115 -24.97 23.69 -6.35
N GLU A 116 -24.61 22.95 -5.30
CA GLU A 116 -25.53 22.59 -4.21
C GLU A 116 -26.08 23.82 -3.47
N GLN A 117 -25.26 24.84 -3.24
CA GLN A 117 -25.69 26.09 -2.61
C GLN A 117 -26.75 26.82 -3.45
N VAL A 118 -26.56 26.90 -4.77
CA VAL A 118 -27.53 27.54 -5.68
C VAL A 118 -28.85 26.76 -5.72
N GLU A 119 -28.82 25.43 -5.68
CA GLU A 119 -30.04 24.63 -5.65
C GLU A 119 -30.80 24.78 -4.33
N HIS A 120 -30.10 24.89 -3.19
CA HIS A 120 -30.72 25.07 -1.89
C HIS A 120 -31.40 26.45 -1.75
N GLU A 121 -30.73 27.53 -2.17
CA GLU A 121 -31.30 28.89 -2.16
C GLU A 121 -32.58 29.00 -3.04
N ASN A 122 -32.64 28.25 -4.14
CA ASN A 122 -33.82 28.19 -5.01
C ASN A 122 -34.96 27.33 -4.43
N ARG A 123 -34.68 26.37 -3.55
CA ARG A 123 -35.72 25.54 -2.89
C ARG A 123 -36.34 26.27 -1.70
N ASP A 124 -35.57 27.03 -0.93
CA ASP A 124 -36.06 27.75 0.26
C ASP A 124 -37.04 28.91 -0.08
N THR A 125 -37.22 29.23 -1.37
CA THR A 125 -38.28 30.14 -1.81
C THR A 125 -39.64 29.46 -1.99
N THR A 126 -39.74 28.13 -1.84
CA THR A 126 -40.98 27.39 -2.08
C THR A 126 -41.30 26.39 -0.95
N VAL A 127 -42.21 26.82 -0.08
CA VAL A 127 -43.10 26.02 0.81
C VAL A 127 -42.66 25.76 2.26
N ILE A 128 -43.54 26.25 3.14
CA ILE A 128 -43.64 26.12 4.59
C ILE A 128 -44.28 24.77 5.00
N ASN A 129 -43.84 24.25 6.15
CA ASN A 129 -44.45 23.25 7.05
C ASN A 129 -44.51 21.76 6.62
N LYS A 130 -43.71 20.94 7.31
CA LYS A 130 -44.22 19.85 8.16
C LYS A 130 -43.13 19.32 9.10
N ALA A 131 -43.45 19.32 10.39
CA ALA A 131 -42.64 18.73 11.45
C ALA A 131 -43.08 17.27 11.68
N HIS A 132 -42.12 16.33 11.73
CA HIS A 132 -42.18 15.12 12.55
C HIS A 132 -40.76 14.61 12.87
N PRO A 133 -40.54 13.91 14.01
CA PRO A 133 -39.22 13.73 14.60
C PRO A 133 -38.62 12.31 14.46
N ALA A 134 -37.30 12.32 14.23
CA ALA A 134 -36.18 11.52 14.76
C ALA A 134 -36.29 9.99 15.01
N GLU A 135 -35.42 9.22 14.32
CA GLU A 135 -34.27 8.48 14.89
C GLU A 135 -33.84 7.27 14.02
N MET A 136 -33.21 7.57 12.90
CA MET A 136 -32.04 6.88 12.34
C MET A 136 -31.64 7.77 11.17
N GLU A 137 -30.51 8.46 11.28
CA GLU A 137 -30.06 9.44 10.29
C GLU A 137 -29.97 8.78 8.91
N SER A 138 -31.03 8.96 8.14
CA SER A 138 -31.02 8.98 6.69
C SER A 138 -29.74 9.65 6.26
N VAL A 139 -28.85 8.89 5.62
CA VAL A 139 -27.74 9.46 4.85
C VAL A 139 -28.38 10.57 4.00
N CYS A 140 -28.08 11.82 4.36
CA CYS A 140 -28.72 13.00 3.78
C CYS A 140 -28.63 12.92 2.26
N GLU A 141 -29.76 13.08 1.56
CA GLU A 141 -30.04 12.55 0.21
C GLU A 141 -29.06 12.94 -0.91
N ASP A 142 -28.12 13.87 -0.72
CA ASP A 142 -27.18 14.31 -1.77
C ASP A 142 -25.71 14.34 -1.32
N LYS A 143 -25.33 13.64 -0.24
CA LYS A 143 -23.97 13.76 0.31
C LYS A 143 -22.98 12.73 -0.22
N ALA A 144 -21.86 13.23 -0.73
CA ALA A 144 -20.63 12.46 -0.84
C ALA A 144 -20.09 12.11 0.56
N LEU A 145 -19.70 10.84 0.73
CA LEU A 145 -19.12 10.31 1.96
C LEU A 145 -17.69 9.82 1.67
N VAL A 146 -16.80 9.97 2.63
CA VAL A 146 -15.41 9.48 2.56
C VAL A 146 -15.11 8.52 3.69
N GLU A 147 -14.19 7.59 3.45
CA GLU A 147 -13.72 6.60 4.45
C GLU A 147 -14.88 5.83 5.10
N VAL A 148 -15.90 5.46 4.30
CA VAL A 148 -17.14 4.88 4.78
C VAL A 148 -16.87 3.47 5.33
N PRO A 149 -17.09 3.22 6.63
CA PRO A 149 -16.89 1.90 7.20
C PRO A 149 -17.95 0.93 6.66
N VAL A 150 -17.50 -0.24 6.21
CA VAL A 150 -18.35 -1.33 5.75
C VAL A 150 -17.93 -2.63 6.41
N GLN A 151 -18.89 -3.53 6.63
CA GLN A 151 -18.66 -4.78 7.34
C GLN A 151 -19.58 -5.89 6.82
N SER A 152 -19.08 -7.13 6.84
CA SER A 152 -19.90 -8.28 6.51
C SER A 152 -20.84 -8.68 7.65
N GLN A 153 -21.94 -9.34 7.33
CA GLN A 153 -22.95 -9.78 8.32
C GLN A 153 -22.37 -10.73 9.38
N ASP A 154 -21.38 -11.55 9.01
CA ASP A 154 -20.66 -12.45 9.91
C ASP A 154 -19.56 -11.74 10.73
N GLY A 155 -19.31 -10.46 10.48
CA GLY A 155 -18.27 -9.65 11.10
C GLY A 155 -16.84 -10.08 10.80
N LEU A 156 -16.65 -11.02 9.86
CA LEU A 156 -15.34 -11.55 9.52
C LEU A 156 -14.56 -10.62 8.59
N LEU A 157 -15.26 -9.91 7.70
CA LEU A 157 -14.72 -8.98 6.73
C LEU A 157 -15.12 -7.56 7.11
N THR A 158 -14.19 -6.62 7.02
CA THR A 158 -14.48 -5.19 7.21
C THR A 158 -13.76 -4.40 6.14
N GLY A 159 -14.06 -3.12 6.00
CA GLY A 159 -13.37 -2.26 5.06
C GLY A 159 -13.69 -0.80 5.28
N ARG A 160 -12.98 0.04 4.54
CA ARG A 160 -13.32 1.46 4.36
C ARG A 160 -13.34 1.74 2.87
N VAL A 161 -14.47 2.22 2.37
CA VAL A 161 -14.59 2.71 1.01
C VAL A 161 -14.04 4.13 0.98
N ASP A 162 -13.07 4.41 0.11
CA ASP A 162 -12.42 5.71 0.07
C ASP A 162 -13.44 6.84 -0.15
N TYR A 163 -14.36 6.64 -1.09
CA TYR A 163 -15.41 7.61 -1.42
C TYR A 163 -16.67 6.90 -1.94
N ALA A 164 -17.83 7.35 -1.47
CA ALA A 164 -19.14 6.92 -1.95
C ALA A 164 -20.00 8.16 -2.22
N GLU A 165 -20.68 8.19 -3.37
CA GLU A 165 -21.63 9.27 -3.70
C GLU A 165 -22.99 8.69 -4.11
N ARG A 166 -24.06 9.36 -3.69
CA ARG A 166 -25.42 9.09 -4.16
C ARG A 166 -25.60 9.78 -5.51
N LEU A 167 -25.94 8.98 -6.51
CA LEU A 167 -26.39 9.43 -7.82
C LEU A 167 -27.93 9.34 -7.87
N PRO A 168 -28.58 10.03 -8.83
CA PRO A 168 -30.01 9.83 -9.08
C PRO A 168 -30.40 8.38 -9.37
N THR A 169 -29.47 7.56 -9.86
CA THR A 169 -29.69 6.16 -10.23
C THR A 169 -29.29 5.15 -9.14
N GLY A 170 -28.54 5.55 -8.11
CA GLY A 170 -28.04 4.62 -7.09
C GLY A 170 -26.79 5.11 -6.37
N ILE A 171 -26.01 4.20 -5.77
CA ILE A 171 -24.72 4.55 -5.15
C ILE A 171 -23.58 4.32 -6.14
N ARG A 172 -22.62 5.26 -6.20
CA ARG A 172 -21.32 5.03 -6.83
C ARG A 172 -20.23 4.92 -5.78
N LEU A 173 -19.42 3.87 -5.88
CA LEU A 173 -18.21 3.68 -5.08
C LEU A 173 -16.96 4.08 -5.89
N LEU A 174 -16.03 4.79 -5.27
CA LEU A 174 -14.73 5.13 -5.86
C LEU A 174 -13.60 4.66 -4.95
N ASP A 175 -12.58 4.07 -5.56
CA ASP A 175 -11.33 3.64 -4.91
C ASP A 175 -10.16 4.36 -5.59
N TYR A 176 -9.46 5.20 -4.82
CA TYR A 176 -8.37 6.02 -5.36
C TYR A 176 -7.05 5.25 -5.32
N LYS A 177 -6.26 5.35 -6.38
CA LYS A 177 -4.96 4.70 -6.48
C LYS A 177 -3.89 5.69 -6.93
N SER A 178 -3.03 6.07 -5.99
CA SER A 178 -1.90 7.00 -6.17
C SER A 178 -0.67 6.33 -6.82
N VAL A 179 -0.89 5.58 -7.92
CA VAL A 179 0.14 4.89 -8.70
C VAL A 179 0.20 5.42 -10.13
N LEU A 180 1.41 5.54 -10.68
CA LEU A 180 1.65 5.96 -12.07
C LEU A 180 1.49 4.75 -12.99
N ARG A 181 0.24 4.40 -13.33
CA ARG A 181 -0.11 3.34 -14.29
C ARG A 181 -1.50 3.56 -14.84
N ASP A 182 -1.74 3.01 -16.04
CA ASP A 182 -3.04 3.11 -16.71
C ASP A 182 -3.76 1.75 -16.80
N GLY A 183 -3.07 0.64 -16.53
CA GLY A 183 -3.69 -0.70 -16.59
C GLY A 183 -4.31 -1.08 -15.25
N LEU A 184 -5.54 -1.59 -15.26
CA LEU A 184 -6.27 -2.12 -14.11
C LEU A 184 -5.80 -3.55 -13.75
N PRO A 185 -5.13 -3.77 -12.61
CA PRO A 185 -4.83 -5.10 -12.10
C PRO A 185 -6.10 -5.79 -11.56
N ALA A 186 -6.23 -7.10 -11.83
CA ALA A 186 -7.35 -7.92 -11.32
C ALA A 186 -7.56 -7.85 -9.80
N ARG A 187 -6.51 -7.57 -9.01
CA ARG A 187 -6.64 -7.39 -7.56
C ARG A 187 -7.48 -6.17 -7.16
N TYR A 188 -7.46 -5.09 -7.94
CA TYR A 188 -8.27 -3.89 -7.64
C TYR A 188 -9.72 -4.09 -8.05
N GLU A 189 -9.96 -4.83 -9.13
CA GLU A 189 -11.31 -5.29 -9.50
C GLU A 189 -11.93 -6.12 -8.36
N ARG A 190 -11.23 -7.15 -7.89
CA ARG A 190 -11.69 -7.96 -6.75
C ARG A 190 -11.88 -7.14 -5.48
N GLN A 191 -10.99 -6.18 -5.21
CA GLN A 191 -11.11 -5.30 -4.05
C GLN A 191 -12.42 -4.50 -4.10
N LEU A 192 -12.77 -3.91 -5.24
CA LEU A 192 -14.03 -3.18 -5.39
C LEU A 192 -15.26 -4.08 -5.41
N GLN A 193 -15.18 -5.28 -5.99
CA GLN A 193 -16.24 -6.28 -5.90
C GLN A 193 -16.51 -6.69 -4.45
N LEU A 194 -15.45 -6.83 -3.65
CA LEU A 194 -15.56 -7.09 -2.21
C LEU A 194 -16.16 -5.88 -1.48
N TYR A 195 -15.76 -4.65 -1.81
CA TYR A 195 -16.39 -3.46 -1.23
C TYR A 195 -17.89 -3.35 -1.57
N ALA A 196 -18.29 -3.68 -2.80
CA ALA A 196 -19.69 -3.70 -3.20
C ALA A 196 -20.51 -4.72 -2.39
N LEU A 197 -19.96 -5.93 -2.17
CA LEU A 197 -20.57 -6.91 -1.27
C LEU A 197 -20.72 -6.36 0.15
N LEU A 198 -19.64 -5.81 0.72
CA LEU A 198 -19.66 -5.28 2.08
C LEU A 198 -20.62 -4.10 2.21
N TRP A 199 -20.75 -3.27 1.17
CA TRP A 199 -21.73 -2.19 1.11
C TRP A 199 -23.15 -2.74 1.21
N TYR A 200 -23.50 -3.73 0.38
CA TYR A 200 -24.80 -4.38 0.43
C TYR A 200 -25.08 -5.02 1.79
N GLU A 201 -24.11 -5.74 2.35
CA GLU A 201 -24.25 -6.36 3.66
C GLU A 201 -24.41 -5.33 4.81
N THR A 202 -23.87 -4.11 4.64
CA THR A 202 -23.95 -3.02 5.64
C THR A 202 -25.23 -2.19 5.50
N PHE A 203 -25.60 -1.80 4.28
CA PHE A 203 -26.64 -0.80 4.01
C PHE A 203 -27.91 -1.39 3.36
N GLY A 204 -27.90 -2.66 2.96
CA GLY A 204 -29.07 -3.34 2.39
C GLY A 204 -29.38 -3.02 0.92
N GLU A 205 -28.56 -2.21 0.25
CA GLU A 205 -28.68 -1.87 -1.16
C GLU A 205 -27.38 -2.15 -1.91
N TRP A 206 -27.47 -2.55 -3.19
CA TRP A 206 -26.28 -2.72 -4.03
C TRP A 206 -25.85 -1.36 -4.62
N PRO A 207 -24.55 -1.10 -4.74
CA PRO A 207 -24.09 0.03 -5.54
C PRO A 207 -24.47 -0.15 -7.01
N GLU A 208 -24.72 0.96 -7.68
CA GLU A 208 -25.04 1.02 -9.11
C GLU A 208 -23.75 1.01 -9.94
N GLU A 209 -22.70 1.67 -9.45
CA GLU A 209 -21.40 1.71 -10.12
C GLU A 209 -20.23 1.62 -9.13
N ALA A 210 -19.11 1.06 -9.58
CA ALA A 210 -17.85 1.11 -8.87
C ALA A 210 -16.70 1.46 -9.82
N TRP A 211 -15.79 2.33 -9.36
CA TRP A 211 -14.70 2.86 -10.19
C TRP A 211 -13.37 2.81 -9.46
N VAL A 212 -12.32 2.34 -10.14
CA VAL A 212 -10.93 2.61 -9.75
C VAL A 212 -10.49 3.88 -10.45
N THR A 213 -10.04 4.86 -9.67
CA THR A 213 -9.51 6.13 -10.18
C THR A 213 -8.00 6.16 -9.95
N TYR A 214 -7.23 6.54 -10.97
CA TYR A 214 -5.80 6.82 -10.91
C TYR A 214 -5.56 8.32 -11.05
N PRO A 215 -5.67 9.12 -9.96
CA PRO A 215 -5.65 10.59 -10.07
C PRO A 215 -4.36 11.13 -10.68
N LEU A 216 -3.24 10.40 -10.51
CA LEU A 216 -1.93 10.82 -11.00
C LEU A 216 -1.77 10.71 -12.52
N THR A 217 -2.58 9.86 -13.18
CA THR A 217 -2.59 9.72 -14.65
C THR A 217 -3.92 10.19 -15.28
N GLY A 218 -4.95 10.38 -14.46
CA GLY A 218 -6.31 10.70 -14.90
C GLY A 218 -7.09 9.48 -15.40
N ALA A 219 -6.50 8.28 -15.37
CA ALA A 219 -7.19 7.07 -15.81
C ALA A 219 -8.32 6.67 -14.84
N MET A 220 -9.43 6.20 -15.40
CA MET A 220 -10.59 5.71 -14.64
C MET A 220 -11.08 4.40 -15.25
N HIS A 221 -11.40 3.43 -14.40
CA HIS A 221 -11.87 2.11 -14.82
C HIS A 221 -13.15 1.73 -14.10
N LYS A 222 -14.22 1.52 -14.86
CA LYS A 222 -15.47 0.97 -14.33
C LYS A 222 -15.29 -0.53 -14.05
N ILE A 223 -15.74 -0.95 -12.88
CA ILE A 223 -15.71 -2.35 -12.44
C ILE A 223 -17.11 -2.94 -12.51
N SER A 224 -17.22 -4.19 -13.00
CA SER A 224 -18.47 -4.94 -12.88
C SER A 224 -18.68 -5.38 -11.42
N ILE A 225 -19.85 -5.05 -10.89
CA ILE A 225 -20.28 -5.30 -9.51
C ILE A 225 -21.58 -6.11 -9.47
N GLU A 226 -21.71 -7.06 -10.41
CA GLU A 226 -22.82 -8.01 -10.43
C GLU A 226 -22.90 -8.78 -9.09
N PRO A 227 -24.09 -8.86 -8.45
CA PRO A 227 -24.24 -9.47 -7.13
C PRO A 227 -23.65 -10.87 -7.01
N GLU A 228 -23.83 -11.73 -8.02
CA GLU A 228 -23.30 -13.09 -8.03
C GLU A 228 -21.77 -13.11 -7.98
N THR A 229 -21.12 -12.24 -8.76
CA THR A 229 -19.66 -12.08 -8.78
C THR A 229 -19.15 -11.56 -7.44
N CYS A 230 -19.81 -10.55 -6.87
CA CYS A 230 -19.48 -10.00 -5.56
C CYS A 230 -19.60 -11.06 -4.44
N HIS A 231 -20.68 -11.84 -4.43
CA HIS A 231 -20.84 -12.96 -3.49
C HIS A 231 -19.75 -14.02 -3.67
N HIS A 232 -19.41 -14.37 -4.91
CA HIS A 232 -18.34 -15.31 -5.19
C HIS A 232 -16.99 -14.84 -4.61
N VAL A 233 -16.61 -13.59 -4.87
CA VAL A 233 -15.39 -12.97 -4.31
C VAL A 233 -15.41 -12.97 -2.79
N GLY A 234 -16.55 -12.66 -2.16
CA GLY A 234 -16.70 -12.75 -0.70
C GLY A 234 -16.51 -14.17 -0.16
N ASN A 235 -17.07 -15.18 -0.83
CA ASN A 235 -16.91 -16.59 -0.45
C ASN A 235 -15.45 -17.06 -0.58
N GLU A 236 -14.75 -16.65 -1.65
CA GLU A 236 -13.31 -16.92 -1.77
C GLU A 236 -12.51 -16.28 -0.64
N ALA A 237 -12.83 -15.03 -0.27
CA ALA A 237 -12.17 -14.32 0.82
C ALA A 237 -12.33 -15.07 2.15
N ARG A 238 -13.55 -15.53 2.45
CA ARG A 238 -13.84 -16.34 3.65
C ARG A 238 -13.07 -17.67 3.64
N ALA A 239 -12.98 -18.33 2.49
CA ALA A 239 -12.20 -19.56 2.33
C ALA A 239 -10.68 -19.34 2.49
N LEU A 240 -10.15 -18.19 2.06
CA LEU A 240 -8.77 -17.80 2.29
C LEU A 240 -8.47 -17.58 3.78
N ILE A 241 -9.35 -16.88 4.49
CA ILE A 241 -9.23 -16.66 5.94
C ILE A 241 -9.26 -18.00 6.68
N ARG A 242 -10.21 -18.88 6.33
CA ARG A 242 -10.31 -20.20 6.95
C ARG A 242 -9.02 -21.00 6.78
N ARG A 243 -8.48 -21.05 5.56
CA ARG A 243 -7.18 -21.71 5.30
C ARG A 243 -6.04 -21.09 6.12
N LEU A 244 -6.00 -19.76 6.23
CA LEU A 244 -5.00 -19.07 7.06
C LEU A 244 -5.09 -19.51 8.53
N GLN A 245 -6.31 -19.62 9.07
CA GLN A 245 -6.58 -19.99 10.46
C GLN A 245 -6.37 -21.48 10.75
N GLU A 246 -6.63 -22.35 9.78
CA GLU A 246 -6.49 -23.81 9.90
C GLU A 246 -5.08 -24.31 9.59
N SER A 247 -4.20 -23.47 9.02
CA SER A 247 -2.84 -23.87 8.68
C SER A 247 -2.03 -24.24 9.92
N SER A 248 -1.32 -25.36 9.83
CA SER A 248 -0.60 -25.96 10.95
C SER A 248 0.87 -25.55 11.00
N SER A 249 1.40 -25.02 9.90
CA SER A 249 2.80 -24.64 9.78
C SER A 249 3.02 -23.33 9.00
N VAL A 250 4.16 -22.68 9.28
CA VAL A 250 4.60 -21.45 8.61
C VAL A 250 4.91 -21.70 7.12
N GLU A 251 5.37 -22.90 6.79
CA GLU A 251 5.70 -23.33 5.44
C GLU A 251 4.46 -23.48 4.55
N GLU A 252 3.33 -23.95 5.10
CA GLU A 252 2.05 -24.07 4.39
C GLU A 252 1.51 -22.70 3.95
N LEU A 253 1.79 -21.67 4.75
CA LEU A 253 1.37 -20.30 4.50
C LEU A 253 2.27 -19.52 3.55
N ALA A 254 3.49 -20.01 3.31
CA ALA A 254 4.48 -19.31 2.52
C ALA A 254 4.39 -19.69 1.04
N THR A 255 4.38 -18.68 0.17
CA THR A 255 4.41 -18.88 -1.29
C THR A 255 5.65 -18.19 -1.87
N PRO A 256 6.88 -18.68 -1.58
CA PRO A 256 8.09 -18.02 -2.07
C PRO A 256 8.15 -18.06 -3.60
N GLY A 257 8.57 -16.95 -4.21
CA GLY A 257 8.58 -16.78 -5.66
C GLY A 257 8.51 -15.31 -6.06
N GLU A 258 7.77 -15.00 -7.13
CA GLU A 258 7.64 -13.64 -7.65
C GLU A 258 7.11 -12.65 -6.60
N VAL A 259 6.18 -13.08 -5.74
CA VAL A 259 5.62 -12.24 -4.67
C VAL A 259 6.67 -11.73 -3.68
N CYS A 260 7.81 -12.44 -3.56
CA CYS A 260 8.91 -12.03 -2.68
C CYS A 260 9.61 -10.76 -3.19
N THR A 261 9.57 -10.46 -4.49
CA THR A 261 10.19 -9.27 -5.10
C THR A 261 9.72 -7.97 -4.44
N VAL A 262 8.46 -7.94 -3.98
CA VAL A 262 7.81 -6.79 -3.35
C VAL A 262 7.52 -7.01 -1.85
N CYS A 263 8.02 -8.10 -1.26
CA CYS A 263 7.76 -8.41 0.13
C CYS A 263 8.78 -7.72 1.06
N GLU A 264 8.28 -6.88 1.96
CA GLU A 264 9.05 -6.11 2.94
C GLU A 264 9.55 -6.96 4.13
N PHE A 265 8.97 -8.15 4.30
CA PHE A 265 9.24 -9.08 5.40
C PHE A 265 10.25 -10.19 5.06
N ARG A 266 10.84 -10.15 3.86
CA ARG A 266 11.93 -11.06 3.46
C ARG A 266 13.03 -11.24 4.51
N PRO A 267 13.50 -10.19 5.24
CA PRO A 267 14.56 -10.36 6.23
C PRO A 267 14.27 -11.43 7.29
N TRP A 268 12.99 -11.61 7.64
CA TRP A 268 12.53 -12.52 8.70
C TRP A 268 11.88 -13.80 8.18
N CYS A 269 11.61 -13.90 6.89
CA CYS A 269 10.88 -15.01 6.29
C CYS A 269 11.79 -16.23 6.08
N GLN A 270 11.82 -17.16 7.04
CA GLN A 270 12.62 -18.40 6.92
C GLN A 270 12.25 -19.25 5.69
N PRO A 271 10.97 -19.43 5.32
CA PRO A 271 10.62 -20.15 4.08
C PRO A 271 11.21 -19.52 2.82
N PHE A 272 11.33 -18.19 2.76
CA PHE A 272 12.00 -17.51 1.64
C PHE A 272 13.49 -17.87 1.57
N TRP A 273 14.20 -17.85 2.70
CA TRP A 273 15.63 -18.19 2.74
C TRP A 273 15.88 -19.68 2.46
N ALA A 274 15.03 -20.56 2.97
CA ALA A 274 15.08 -21.99 2.67
C ALA A 274 14.82 -22.27 1.18
N TRP A 275 13.85 -21.59 0.58
CA TRP A 275 13.59 -21.64 -0.86
C TRP A 275 14.78 -21.11 -1.67
N GLN A 276 15.37 -19.98 -1.25
CA GLN A 276 16.56 -19.42 -1.89
C GLN A 276 17.70 -20.45 -1.87
N ALA A 277 17.99 -21.07 -0.73
CA ALA A 277 19.07 -22.03 -0.55
C ALA A 277 18.91 -23.28 -1.43
N LYS A 278 17.68 -23.73 -1.70
CA LYS A 278 17.38 -24.93 -2.48
C LYS A 278 17.64 -24.82 -3.99
N HIS A 279 17.92 -23.63 -4.54
CA HIS A 279 18.23 -23.53 -5.96
C HIS A 279 19.45 -24.38 -6.33
N PRO A 280 19.32 -25.37 -7.25
CA PRO A 280 20.35 -26.40 -7.47
C PRO A 280 21.53 -25.91 -8.32
N HIS A 281 21.30 -24.93 -9.20
CA HIS A 281 22.32 -24.42 -10.11
C HIS A 281 22.78 -23.01 -9.70
N LEU A 282 24.10 -22.82 -9.60
CA LEU A 282 24.70 -21.53 -9.25
C LEU A 282 24.30 -20.40 -10.20
N SER A 283 24.07 -20.69 -11.49
CA SER A 283 23.60 -19.69 -12.46
C SER A 283 22.22 -19.13 -12.11
N ILE A 284 21.27 -20.00 -11.76
CA ILE A 284 19.93 -19.59 -11.31
C ILE A 284 20.04 -18.86 -9.97
N ALA A 285 20.83 -19.38 -9.03
CA ALA A 285 21.04 -18.73 -7.74
C ALA A 285 21.62 -17.30 -7.90
N LEU A 286 22.55 -17.08 -8.84
CA LEU A 286 23.12 -15.76 -9.15
C LEU A 286 22.06 -14.79 -9.69
N GLN A 287 21.15 -15.24 -10.56
CA GLN A 287 20.05 -14.42 -11.07
C GLN A 287 19.09 -14.03 -9.93
N MET A 288 18.74 -15.01 -9.09
CA MET A 288 17.80 -14.85 -7.97
C MET A 288 18.41 -14.13 -6.77
N ALA A 289 19.73 -14.02 -6.68
CA ALA A 289 20.42 -13.30 -5.61
C ALA A 289 20.05 -11.81 -5.55
N SER A 290 19.52 -11.27 -6.65
CA SER A 290 18.92 -9.92 -6.67
C SER A 290 17.75 -9.77 -5.69
N LEU A 291 17.01 -10.85 -5.41
CA LEU A 291 15.97 -10.87 -4.37
C LEU A 291 16.56 -11.02 -2.96
N GLY A 292 17.74 -11.64 -2.87
CA GLY A 292 18.53 -11.75 -1.67
C GLY A 292 19.45 -12.96 -1.64
N PHE A 293 20.49 -12.89 -0.82
CA PHE A 293 21.34 -14.01 -0.48
C PHE A 293 21.75 -13.99 0.99
N GLU A 294 21.97 -15.18 1.55
CA GLU A 294 22.41 -15.38 2.93
C GLU A 294 23.76 -16.09 2.92
N GLY A 295 24.71 -15.61 3.74
CA GLY A 295 26.05 -16.20 3.81
C GLY A 295 26.81 -15.80 5.06
N LYS A 296 28.00 -16.39 5.23
CA LYS A 296 28.89 -16.11 6.37
C LYS A 296 29.93 -15.05 6.00
N ILE A 297 30.13 -14.07 6.86
CA ILE A 297 31.22 -13.09 6.70
C ILE A 297 32.56 -13.84 6.81
N ARG A 298 33.39 -13.72 5.78
CA ARG A 298 34.78 -14.22 5.77
C ARG A 298 35.74 -13.13 6.24
N THR A 299 35.60 -11.94 5.68
CA THR A 299 36.38 -10.76 6.04
C THR A 299 35.48 -9.54 6.04
N ILE A 300 35.80 -8.59 6.92
CA ILE A 300 35.19 -7.27 6.94
C ILE A 300 36.26 -6.25 7.33
N GLU A 301 36.36 -5.17 6.57
CA GLU A 301 37.27 -4.06 6.83
C GLU A 301 36.58 -2.73 6.48
N LEU A 302 37.00 -1.65 7.13
CA LEU A 302 36.58 -0.28 6.82
C LEU A 302 37.73 0.42 6.09
N LYS A 303 37.51 0.85 4.84
CA LYS A 303 38.47 1.58 4.02
C LYS A 303 37.83 2.83 3.44
N ASP A 304 38.41 4.00 3.73
CA ASP A 304 37.96 5.29 3.20
C ASP A 304 36.45 5.54 3.34
N TYR A 305 35.88 5.22 4.52
CA TYR A 305 34.44 5.29 4.82
C TYR A 305 33.54 4.27 4.10
N TYR A 306 34.12 3.22 3.49
CA TYR A 306 33.41 2.09 2.91
C TYR A 306 33.69 0.79 3.65
N TRP A 307 32.63 0.04 3.94
CA TRP A 307 32.74 -1.36 4.32
C TRP A 307 33.12 -2.18 3.11
N VAL A 308 34.20 -2.96 3.23
CA VAL A 308 34.56 -4.01 2.27
C VAL A 308 34.36 -5.34 2.97
N ILE A 309 33.36 -6.11 2.50
CA ILE A 309 32.94 -7.36 3.10
C ILE A 309 33.13 -8.47 2.08
N THR A 310 33.71 -9.58 2.50
CA THR A 310 33.71 -10.82 1.71
C THR A 310 32.78 -11.82 2.39
N VAL A 311 31.79 -12.32 1.66
CA VAL A 311 30.76 -13.22 2.16
C VAL A 311 30.93 -14.57 1.48
N GLY A 312 31.09 -15.62 2.26
CA GLY A 312 31.00 -16.99 1.77
C GLY A 312 29.54 -17.32 1.50
N TRP A 313 29.18 -17.48 0.23
CA TRP A 313 27.84 -17.82 -0.21
C TRP A 313 27.90 -18.98 -1.19
N ARG A 314 27.43 -20.16 -0.73
CA ARG A 314 27.55 -21.43 -1.46
C ARG A 314 29.04 -21.71 -1.78
N GLU A 315 29.34 -22.02 -3.03
CA GLU A 315 30.70 -22.27 -3.56
C GLU A 315 31.37 -20.98 -4.08
N ALA A 316 30.83 -19.80 -3.76
CA ALA A 316 31.35 -18.51 -4.23
C ALA A 316 31.68 -17.56 -3.06
N GLU A 317 32.54 -16.59 -3.36
CA GLU A 317 32.85 -15.48 -2.47
C GLU A 317 32.26 -14.18 -3.05
N VAL A 318 31.27 -13.63 -2.36
CA VAL A 318 30.63 -12.38 -2.77
C VAL A 318 31.34 -11.22 -2.10
N ARG A 319 31.90 -10.30 -2.90
CA ARG A 319 32.46 -9.05 -2.39
C ARG A 319 31.39 -7.97 -2.36
N ILE A 320 31.22 -7.31 -1.22
CA ILE A 320 30.31 -6.18 -1.02
C ILE A 320 31.14 -4.95 -0.67
N VAL A 321 30.94 -3.85 -1.38
CA VAL A 321 31.49 -2.53 -1.05
C VAL A 321 30.33 -1.59 -0.77
N ALA A 322 30.22 -1.10 0.46
CA ALA A 322 29.04 -0.36 0.91
C ALA A 322 29.43 0.88 1.75
N PRO A 323 28.78 2.05 1.56
CA PRO A 323 29.05 3.25 2.36
C PRO A 323 28.78 3.01 3.85
N GLN A 324 29.68 3.45 4.72
CA GLN A 324 29.57 3.24 6.16
C GLN A 324 28.33 3.89 6.76
N GLU A 325 28.01 5.11 6.32
CA GLU A 325 26.86 5.90 6.77
C GLU A 325 25.52 5.21 6.52
N ARG A 326 25.44 4.38 5.47
CA ARG A 326 24.22 3.70 5.06
C ARG A 326 24.01 2.38 5.81
N PHE A 327 25.09 1.73 6.21
CA PHE A 327 25.04 0.45 6.94
C PHE A 327 25.80 0.55 8.27
N PRO A 328 25.39 1.44 9.19
CA PRO A 328 26.09 1.66 10.45
C PRO A 328 26.08 0.42 11.36
N GLN A 329 25.11 -0.49 11.20
CA GLN A 329 25.02 -1.76 11.92
C GLN A 329 26.21 -2.69 11.68
N LEU A 330 26.91 -2.55 10.53
CA LEU A 330 28.09 -3.36 10.21
C LEU A 330 29.28 -3.09 11.13
N LYS A 331 29.26 -2.02 11.95
CA LYS A 331 30.21 -1.82 13.05
C LYS A 331 30.21 -2.99 14.05
N LYS A 332 29.10 -3.73 14.15
CA LYS A 332 28.94 -4.90 15.02
C LYS A 332 29.30 -6.23 14.32
N ALA A 333 29.58 -6.19 13.02
CA ALA A 333 29.81 -7.40 12.25
C ALA A 333 31.23 -7.92 12.43
N SER A 334 31.41 -9.23 12.44
CA SER A 334 32.70 -9.90 12.55
C SER A 334 32.78 -11.14 11.64
N PRO A 335 34.00 -11.60 11.30
CA PRO A 335 34.17 -12.88 10.61
C PRO A 335 33.46 -14.03 11.35
N GLY A 336 32.74 -14.85 10.60
CA GLY A 336 31.95 -15.98 11.12
C GLY A 336 30.46 -15.69 11.30
N MET A 337 30.06 -14.42 11.48
CA MET A 337 28.64 -14.04 11.57
C MET A 337 27.91 -14.31 10.25
N HIS A 338 26.61 -14.63 10.34
CA HIS A 338 25.75 -14.73 9.18
C HIS A 338 25.18 -13.36 8.83
N ILE A 339 25.03 -13.12 7.53
CA ILE A 339 24.33 -11.94 7.04
C ILE A 339 23.30 -12.34 5.99
N ARG A 340 22.22 -11.55 5.97
CA ARG A 340 21.22 -11.54 4.90
C ARG A 340 21.36 -10.25 4.13
N VAL A 341 21.50 -10.37 2.83
CA VAL A 341 21.63 -9.25 1.90
C VAL A 341 20.40 -9.26 1.01
N LEU A 342 19.72 -8.13 0.88
CA LEU A 342 18.54 -7.96 0.04
C LEU A 342 18.78 -6.88 -1.02
N ASP A 343 18.08 -7.03 -2.15
CA ASP A 343 17.99 -6.02 -3.20
C ASP A 343 19.38 -5.55 -3.71
N MET A 344 20.37 -6.47 -3.80
CA MET A 344 21.69 -6.23 -4.40
C MET A 344 21.88 -7.11 -5.63
N ARG A 345 22.29 -6.52 -6.75
CA ARG A 345 22.61 -7.29 -7.98
C ARG A 345 24.04 -7.82 -7.90
N LEU A 346 24.23 -9.09 -8.28
CA LEU A 346 25.56 -9.69 -8.39
C LEU A 346 26.10 -9.52 -9.82
N GLN A 347 27.34 -9.07 -9.95
CA GLN A 347 28.05 -8.91 -11.23
C GLN A 347 29.47 -9.49 -11.17
N GLY A 348 30.09 -9.73 -12.34
CA GLY A 348 31.47 -10.20 -12.42
C GLY A 348 31.60 -11.72 -12.53
N GLN A 349 32.68 -12.28 -12.00
CA GLN A 349 33.02 -13.69 -12.16
C GLN A 349 32.11 -14.61 -11.34
N ARG A 350 31.74 -15.77 -11.89
CA ARG A 350 30.82 -16.73 -11.26
C ARG A 350 31.18 -17.13 -9.82
N TYR A 351 32.47 -17.30 -9.52
CA TYR A 351 32.95 -17.73 -8.20
C TYR A 351 33.39 -16.56 -7.31
N ARG A 352 33.47 -15.35 -7.87
CA ARG A 352 33.87 -14.12 -7.19
C ARG A 352 33.01 -12.93 -7.62
N PRO A 353 31.68 -13.02 -7.48
CA PRO A 353 30.82 -11.92 -7.86
C PRO A 353 31.00 -10.72 -6.93
N HIS A 354 30.74 -9.54 -7.46
CA HIS A 354 30.64 -8.29 -6.74
C HIS A 354 29.16 -7.92 -6.58
N ALA A 355 28.74 -7.63 -5.35
CA ALA A 355 27.41 -7.12 -5.06
C ALA A 355 27.35 -5.61 -5.29
N ILE A 356 26.41 -5.18 -6.11
CA ILE A 356 26.12 -3.77 -6.36
C ILE A 356 25.06 -3.31 -5.38
N VAL A 357 25.47 -2.39 -4.53
CA VAL A 357 24.63 -1.68 -3.58
C VAL A 357 23.75 -0.68 -4.35
N ALA A 358 22.46 -0.95 -4.44
CA ALA A 358 21.42 -0.06 -4.95
C ALA A 358 20.70 0.64 -3.79
N GLU A 359 19.91 1.68 -4.02
CA GLU A 359 19.27 2.49 -2.96
C GLU A 359 18.34 1.70 -2.01
N ASN A 360 17.71 0.65 -2.51
CA ASN A 360 16.82 -0.23 -1.75
C ASN A 360 17.56 -1.42 -1.09
N SER A 361 18.86 -1.58 -1.31
CA SER A 361 19.62 -2.66 -0.70
C SER A 361 19.64 -2.61 0.82
N GLU A 362 19.59 -3.79 1.44
CA GLU A 362 19.62 -3.94 2.90
C GLU A 362 20.61 -5.03 3.30
N ILE A 363 21.24 -4.86 4.47
CA ILE A 363 22.11 -5.86 5.08
C ILE A 363 21.65 -6.07 6.53
N PHE A 364 21.35 -7.33 6.87
CA PHE A 364 20.98 -7.74 8.22
C PHE A 364 22.05 -8.67 8.77
N LEU A 365 22.45 -8.44 10.02
CA LEU A 365 23.22 -9.42 10.79
C LEU A 365 22.25 -10.42 11.38
N VAL A 366 22.53 -11.71 11.20
CA VAL A 366 21.73 -12.82 11.75
C VAL A 366 22.57 -13.47 12.85
N GLU A 367 22.01 -13.47 14.06
CA GLU A 367 22.63 -14.11 15.24
C GLU A 367 22.60 -15.64 15.15
#